data_AF-A0AAU8CUQ2-F1
#
_entry.id   AF-A0AAU8CUQ2-F1
#
_cell.length_a   1.000
_cell.length_b   1.000
_cell.length_c   1.000
_cell.angle_alpha   90.00
_cell.angle_beta   90.00
_cell.angle_gamma   90.00
#
_symmetry.space_group_name_H-M   'P 1'
#
loop_
_entity.id
_entity.type
_entity.pdbx_description
1 polymer ?
#
loop_
_entity_poly.entity_id
_entity_poly.type
_entity_poly.pdbx_seq_one_letter_code
_entity_poly.pdbx_strand_id
1 'polypeptide(L)' 'MTKPEKITEKQLAAARKVMARYDVAFSILAQGDASPHMTEEFRAKLTEADRRLEKYRVASSQ' A
#
# COMPACT_ATOMS: atom_id res chain seq x y z
N MET A 1 30.45 -12.23 -17.57
CA MET A 1 30.20 -11.55 -16.28
C MET A 1 29.71 -10.15 -16.57
N THR A 2 28.40 -9.92 -16.42
CA THR A 2 27.81 -8.57 -16.50
C THR A 2 28.29 -7.76 -15.30
N LYS A 3 28.91 -6.60 -15.57
CA LYS A 3 29.33 -5.65 -14.51
C LYS A 3 28.08 -5.19 -13.74
N PRO A 4 28.12 -5.06 -12.40
CA PRO A 4 27.00 -4.52 -11.66
C PRO A 4 26.76 -3.08 -12.10
N GLU A 5 25.58 -2.81 -12.65
CA GLU A 5 25.14 -1.44 -12.92
C GLU A 5 25.18 -0.64 -11.62
N LYS A 6 25.84 0.52 -11.62
CA LYS A 6 25.85 1.41 -10.45
C LYS A 6 24.43 1.93 -10.24
N ILE A 7 23.79 1.45 -9.17
CA ILE A 7 22.50 1.98 -8.72
C ILE A 7 22.69 3.47 -8.44
N THR A 8 21.94 4.29 -9.16
CA THR A 8 21.94 5.75 -8.96
C THR A 8 21.22 6.10 -7.66
N GLU A 9 21.57 7.22 -7.04
CA GLU A 9 20.87 7.72 -5.85
C GLU A 9 19.36 7.88 -6.09
N LYS A 10 18.97 8.24 -7.32
CA LYS A 10 17.56 8.34 -7.74
C LYS A 10 16.84 6.98 -7.71
N GLN A 11 17.49 5.91 -8.18
CA GLN A 11 16.95 4.55 -8.11
C GLN A 11 16.85 4.07 -6.66
N LEU A 12 17.84 4.38 -5.83
CA LEU A 12 17.82 4.05 -4.40
C LEU A 12 16.70 4.79 -3.65
N ALA A 13 16.51 6.08 -3.93
CA ALA A 13 15.42 6.86 -3.35
C ALA A 13 14.04 6.33 -3.77
N ALA A 14 13.89 5.91 -5.03
CA ALA A 14 12.67 5.28 -5.52
C ALA A 14 12.41 3.94 -4.80
N ALA A 15 13.43 3.09 -4.66
CA ALA A 15 13.32 1.82 -3.94
C ALA A 15 12.91 2.01 -2.48
N ARG A 16 13.52 2.98 -1.77
CA ARG A 16 13.13 3.32 -0.38
C ARG A 16 11.68 3.77 -0.27
N LYS A 17 11.21 4.59 -1.21
CA LYS A 17 9.82 5.05 -1.25
C LYS A 17 8.84 3.89 -1.47
N VAL A 18 9.23 2.90 -2.29
CA VAL A 18 8.44 1.70 -2.51
C VAL A 18 8.41 0.83 -1.25
N MET A 19 9.55 0.59 -0.61
CA MET A 19 9.62 -0.16 0.65
C MET A 19 8.76 0.48 1.75
N ALA A 20 8.86 1.79 1.94
CA ALA A 20 8.05 2.51 2.93
C ALA A 20 6.53 2.38 2.67
N ARG A 21 6.11 2.32 1.40
CA ARG A 21 4.70 2.07 1.06
C ARG A 21 4.25 0.67 1.43
N TYR A 22 5.13 -0.33 1.22
CA TYR A 22 4.85 -1.70 1.62
C TYR A 22 4.79 -1.85 3.13
N ASP A 23 5.68 -1.21 3.89
CA ASP A 23 5.66 -1.24 5.35
C ASP A 23 4.32 -0.71 5.89
N VAL A 24 3.86 0.43 5.35
CA VAL A 24 2.55 0.99 5.70
C VAL A 24 1.42 0.01 5.38
N ALA A 25 1.42 -0.57 4.17
CA ALA A 25 0.39 -1.51 3.75
C ALA A 25 0.37 -2.76 4.63
N PHE A 26 1.54 -3.35 4.94
CA PHE A 26 1.65 -4.52 5.80
C PHE A 26 1.20 -4.24 7.22
N SER A 27 1.58 -3.09 7.79
CA SER A 27 1.12 -2.68 9.12
C SER A 27 -0.40 -2.58 9.19
N ILE A 28 -1.03 -1.97 8.17
CA ILE A 28 -2.48 -1.83 8.11
C ILE A 28 -3.17 -3.18 7.91
N LEU A 29 -2.63 -4.05 7.06
CA LEU A 29 -3.18 -5.40 6.87
C LEU A 29 -3.07 -6.26 8.13
N ALA A 30 -1.98 -6.11 8.91
CA ALA A 30 -1.74 -6.90 10.10
C ALA A 30 -2.53 -6.39 11.33
N GLN A 31 -2.64 -5.07 11.49
CA GLN A 31 -3.19 -4.45 12.71
C GLN A 31 -4.57 -3.79 12.51
N GLY A 32 -5.03 -3.64 11.27
CA GLY A 32 -6.28 -2.99 10.93
C GLY A 32 -6.34 -1.55 11.49
N ASP A 33 -7.44 -1.24 12.18
CA ASP A 33 -7.67 0.07 12.80
C ASP A 33 -6.69 0.44 13.92
N ALA A 34 -5.99 -0.54 14.50
CA ALA A 34 -4.97 -0.30 15.52
C ALA A 34 -3.61 0.11 14.92
N SER A 35 -3.47 0.05 13.58
CA SER A 35 -2.23 0.44 12.91
C SER A 35 -1.90 1.91 13.15
N PRO A 36 -0.65 2.28 13.50
CA PRO A 36 -0.24 3.68 13.63
C PRO A 36 -0.34 4.45 12.30
N HIS A 37 -0.44 3.74 11.19
CA HIS A 37 -0.64 4.32 9.86
C HIS A 37 -2.12 4.47 9.48
N MET A 38 -3.06 3.98 10.28
CA MET A 38 -4.50 4.16 10.07
C MET A 38 -4.97 5.54 10.55
N THR A 39 -4.56 6.57 9.80
CA THR A 39 -5.02 7.94 10.02
C THR A 39 -6.45 8.12 9.52
N GLU A 40 -7.14 9.17 9.98
CA GLU A 40 -8.49 9.49 9.51
C GLU A 40 -8.55 9.74 8.00
N GLU A 41 -7.53 10.41 7.45
CA GLU A 41 -7.39 10.61 6.01
C GLU A 41 -7.25 9.27 5.26
N PHE A 42 -6.51 8.31 5.84
CA PHE A 42 -6.36 6.99 5.24
C PHE A 42 -7.66 6.19 5.30
N ARG A 43 -8.41 6.26 6.41
CA ARG A 43 -9.75 5.66 6.52
C ARG A 43 -10.69 6.21 5.46
N ALA A 44 -10.73 7.53 5.27
CA ALA A 44 -11.56 8.14 4.23
C ALA A 44 -11.20 7.63 2.82
N LYS A 45 -9.90 7.46 2.54
CA LYS A 45 -9.42 6.88 1.27
C LYS A 45 -9.81 5.40 1.13
N LEU A 46 -9.73 4.61 2.20
CA LEU A 46 -10.18 3.22 2.21
C LEU A 46 -11.69 3.12 1.94
N THR A 47 -12.51 3.92 2.62
CA THR A 47 -13.96 3.96 2.41
C THR A 47 -14.32 4.34 0.97
N GLU A 48 -13.65 5.34 0.39
CA GLU A 48 -13.89 5.69 -1.01
C GLU A 48 -13.40 4.60 -1.97
N ALA A 49 -12.29 3.93 -1.66
CA ALA A 49 -11.83 2.78 -2.44
C ALA A 49 -12.84 1.61 -2.38
N ASP A 50 -13.38 1.32 -1.19
CA ASP A 50 -14.39 0.29 -0.98
C ASP A 50 -15.67 0.61 -1.77
N ARG A 51 -16.16 1.86 -1.68
CA ARG A 51 -17.30 2.34 -2.48
C ARG A 51 -17.08 2.19 -3.99
N ARG A 52 -15.86 2.45 -4.47
CA ARG A 52 -15.50 2.28 -5.88
C ARG A 52 -15.42 0.82 -6.30
N LEU A 53 -15.08 -0.07 -5.37
CA LEU A 53 -14.96 -1.50 -5.59
C LEU A 53 -16.28 -2.25 -5.38
N GLU A 54 -17.28 -1.64 -4.75
CA GLU A 54 -18.61 -2.20 -4.51
C GLU A 54 -19.24 -2.76 -5.80
N LYS A 55 -19.07 -2.08 -6.94
CA LYS A 55 -19.54 -2.56 -8.26
C LYS A 55 -18.88 -3.86 -8.75
N TYR A 56 -17.73 -4.22 -8.19
CA TYR A 56 -16.99 -5.47 -8.48
C TYR A 56 -17.15 -6.50 -7.37
N ARG A 57 -17.84 -6.15 -6.28
CA ARG A 57 -18.23 -7.09 -5.25
C ARG A 57 -19.28 -8.02 -5.88
N VAL A 58 -18.79 -9.07 -6.54
CA VAL A 58 -19.63 -10.17 -7.03
C VAL A 58 -20.47 -10.56 -5.83
N ALA A 59 -21.79 -10.48 -5.97
CA ALA A 59 -22.69 -10.89 -4.93
C ALA A 59 -22.26 -12.31 -4.54
N SER A 60 -21.64 -12.44 -3.36
CA SER A 60 -21.45 -13.72 -2.69
C SER A 60 -22.84 -14.15 -2.25
N SER A 61 -23.67 -14.49 -3.24
CA SER A 61 -24.99 -15.04 -3.11
C SER A 61 -24.81 -16.53 -3.00
N GLN A 62 -24.53 -17.02 -1.78
CA GLN A 62 -25.06 -18.25 -1.21
C GLN A 62 -25.10 -18.12 0.30
#